data_AF-A0A2V3I0R3-F1
#
_entry.id   AF-A0A2V3I0R3-F1
#
_cell.length_a   1.000
_cell.length_b   1.000
_cell.length_c   1.000
_cell.angle_alpha   90.00
_cell.angle_beta   90.00
_cell.angle_gamma   90.00
#
_symmetry.space_group_name_H-M   'P 1'
#
loop_
_entity.id
_entity.type
_entity.pdbx_description
1 polymer ?
#
loop_
_entity_poly.entity_id
_entity_poly.type
_entity_poly.pdbx_seq_one_letter_code
_entity_poly.pdbx_strand_id
1 'polypeptide(L)'
;MSDSEPIEQYQRWLQARLVIAEQIDDPSERLRVTLQVESAIHLAIKYRELVELTPDDIAPPFVEMDSPIRIISDEDSVTSTTIHDSTTCTKCDTEMTEDLEFCPACGEYR
;
A
#
# COMPACT_ATOMS: atom_id res chain seq x y z
N MET A 1 -8.60 21.65 -26.89
CA MET A 1 -7.81 20.52 -27.43
C MET A 1 -7.73 19.55 -26.27
N SER A 2 -8.48 18.45 -26.32
CA SER A 2 -8.44 17.45 -25.24
C SER A 2 -7.13 16.69 -25.36
N ASP A 3 -6.47 16.42 -24.23
CA ASP A 3 -5.23 15.63 -24.20
C ASP A 3 -5.43 14.19 -24.74
N SER A 4 -6.67 13.77 -25.01
CA SER A 4 -7.06 12.50 -25.62
C SER A 4 -6.92 12.43 -27.15
N GLU A 5 -6.78 13.56 -27.84
CA GLU A 5 -6.80 13.59 -29.31
C GLU A 5 -5.69 12.74 -29.97
N PRO A 6 -4.43 12.75 -29.49
CA PRO A 6 -3.36 11.93 -30.08
C PRO A 6 -3.57 10.43 -29.88
N ILE A 7 -4.07 10.00 -28.72
CA ILE A 7 -4.29 8.57 -28.44
C ILE A 7 -5.47 8.02 -29.23
N GLU A 8 -6.51 8.82 -29.44
CA GLU A 8 -7.62 8.45 -30.34
C GLU A 8 -7.16 8.33 -31.79
N GLN A 9 -6.30 9.24 -32.26
CA GLN A 9 -5.72 9.16 -33.60
C GLN A 9 -4.87 7.89 -33.76
N TYR A 10 -4.06 7.55 -32.75
CA TYR A 10 -3.28 6.32 -32.73
C TYR A 10 -4.17 5.07 -32.76
N GLN A 11 -5.23 5.03 -31.96
CA GLN A 11 -6.19 3.92 -31.97
C GLN A 11 -6.84 3.75 -33.35
N ARG A 12 -7.28 4.84 -34.00
CA ARG A 12 -7.87 4.78 -35.36
C ARG A 12 -6.86 4.27 -36.39
N TRP A 13 -5.59 4.69 -36.28
CA TRP A 13 -4.52 4.18 -37.14
C TRP A 13 -4.29 2.68 -36.94
N LEU A 14 -4.29 2.18 -35.70
CA LEU A 14 -4.18 0.75 -35.40
C LEU A 14 -5.35 -0.06 -35.99
N GLN A 15 -6.57 0.45 -35.90
CA GLN A 15 -7.75 -0.18 -36.49
C GLN A 15 -7.64 -0.29 -38.02
N ALA A 16 -7.15 0.76 -38.69
CA ALA A 16 -6.87 0.70 -40.12
C ALA A 16 -5.73 -0.29 -40.44
N ARG A 17 -4.70 -0.36 -39.58
CA ARG A 17 -3.58 -1.30 -39.73
C ARG A 17 -4.02 -2.76 -39.66
N LEU A 18 -5.07 -3.06 -38.87
CA LEU A 18 -5.63 -4.40 -38.74
C LEU A 18 -6.22 -4.90 -40.06
N VAL A 19 -6.97 -4.04 -40.78
CA VAL A 19 -7.47 -4.34 -42.14
C VAL A 19 -6.33 -4.60 -43.12
N ILE A 20 -5.22 -3.88 -43.00
CA ILE A 20 -4.03 -4.11 -43.84
C ILE A 20 -3.36 -5.45 -43.46
N ALA A 21 -3.39 -5.86 -42.20
CA ALA A 21 -2.81 -7.12 -41.76
C ALA A 21 -3.54 -8.34 -42.36
N GLU A 22 -4.85 -8.25 -42.59
CA GLU A 22 -5.65 -9.31 -43.23
C GLU A 22 -5.17 -9.62 -44.66
N GLN A 23 -4.55 -8.66 -45.34
CA GLN A 23 -4.04 -8.80 -46.70
C GLN A 23 -2.66 -9.47 -46.79
N ILE A 24 -2.04 -9.81 -45.65
CA ILE A 24 -0.75 -10.50 -45.63
C ILE A 24 -0.94 -11.94 -46.14
N ASP A 25 -0.18 -12.34 -47.16
CA ASP A 25 -0.29 -13.66 -47.78
C ASP A 25 0.11 -14.81 -46.83
N ASP A 26 1.27 -14.68 -46.17
CA ASP A 26 1.77 -15.70 -45.24
C ASP A 26 0.89 -15.76 -43.97
N PRO A 27 0.25 -16.91 -43.68
CA PRO A 27 -0.63 -17.04 -42.52
C PRO A 27 0.09 -16.83 -41.18
N SER A 28 1.38 -17.21 -41.08
CA SER A 28 2.13 -17.09 -39.82
C SER A 28 2.43 -15.62 -39.51
N GLU A 29 2.93 -14.88 -40.49
CA GLU A 29 3.17 -13.44 -40.38
C GLU A 29 1.86 -12.67 -40.21
N ARG A 30 0.78 -13.05 -40.90
CA ARG A 30 -0.56 -12.45 -40.72
C ARG A 30 -1.02 -12.57 -39.27
N LEU A 31 -0.93 -13.78 -38.70
CA LEU A 31 -1.30 -14.03 -37.31
C LEU A 31 -0.43 -13.19 -36.35
N ARG A 32 0.89 -13.19 -36.56
CA ARG A 32 1.82 -12.43 -35.71
C ARG A 32 1.50 -10.94 -35.71
N VAL A 33 1.28 -10.34 -36.88
CA VAL A 33 0.96 -8.92 -37.01
C VAL A 33 -0.41 -8.61 -36.41
N THR A 34 -1.40 -9.47 -36.65
CA THR A 34 -2.76 -9.30 -36.08
C THR A 34 -2.70 -9.25 -34.55
N LEU A 35 -2.04 -10.22 -33.92
CA LEU A 35 -1.89 -10.26 -32.46
C LEU A 35 -1.16 -9.02 -31.90
N GLN A 36 -0.12 -8.55 -32.59
CA GLN A 36 0.59 -7.34 -32.18
C GLN A 36 -0.31 -6.10 -32.24
N VAL A 37 -1.08 -5.93 -33.32
CA VAL A 37 -1.99 -4.79 -33.50
C VAL A 37 -3.14 -4.86 -32.48
N GLU A 38 -3.74 -6.02 -32.27
CA GLU A 38 -4.81 -6.23 -31.27
C GLU A 38 -4.34 -5.95 -29.84
N SER A 39 -3.13 -6.39 -29.49
CA SER A 39 -2.51 -6.10 -28.20
C SER A 39 -2.28 -4.59 -28.02
N ALA A 40 -1.79 -3.91 -29.06
CA ALA A 40 -1.60 -2.46 -29.03
C ALA A 40 -2.94 -1.70 -28.89
N ILE A 41 -4.01 -2.14 -29.58
CA ILE A 41 -5.34 -1.55 -29.44
C ILE A 41 -5.85 -1.70 -28.00
N HIS A 42 -5.72 -2.89 -27.41
CA HIS A 42 -6.12 -3.12 -26.02
C HIS A 42 -5.38 -2.19 -25.04
N LEU A 43 -4.07 -2.02 -25.21
CA LEU A 43 -3.30 -1.13 -24.36
C LEU A 43 -3.67 0.34 -24.54
N ALA A 44 -3.97 0.78 -25.77
CA ALA A 44 -4.44 2.13 -26.04
C ALA A 44 -5.77 2.44 -25.35
N ILE A 45 -6.72 1.49 -25.38
CA ILE A 45 -8.01 1.62 -24.69
C ILE A 45 -7.79 1.70 -23.17
N LYS A 46 -7.01 0.79 -22.58
CA LYS A 46 -6.68 0.82 -21.15
C LYS A 46 -6.02 2.12 -20.71
N TYR A 47 -5.11 2.65 -21.52
CA TYR A 47 -4.47 3.93 -21.22
C TYR A 47 -5.48 5.08 -21.23
N ARG A 48 -6.43 5.08 -22.18
CA ARG A 48 -7.50 6.09 -22.20
C ARG A 48 -8.37 6.01 -20.94
N GLU A 49 -8.78 4.81 -20.55
CA GLU A 49 -9.52 4.60 -19.30
C GLU A 49 -8.73 5.11 -18.09
N LEU A 50 -7.42 4.86 -18.05
CA LEU A 50 -6.55 5.34 -16.96
C LEU A 50 -6.48 6.87 -16.89
N VAL A 51 -6.43 7.54 -18.03
CA VAL A 51 -6.37 9.01 -18.10
C VAL A 51 -7.71 9.64 -17.72
N GLU A 52 -8.82 8.94 -17.97
CA GLU A 52 -10.18 9.37 -17.61
C GLU A 52 -10.50 9.13 -16.13
N LEU A 53 -9.71 8.31 -15.41
CA LEU A 53 -9.90 8.08 -13.97
C LEU A 53 -9.72 9.38 -13.18
N THR A 54 -10.71 9.66 -12.34
CA THR A 54 -10.67 10.73 -11.34
C THR A 54 -10.31 10.14 -9.96
N PRO A 55 -9.88 10.98 -8.99
CA PRO A 55 -9.63 10.52 -7.63
C PRO A 55 -10.83 9.83 -6.98
N ASP A 56 -12.06 10.16 -7.39
CA ASP A 56 -13.29 9.52 -6.91
C ASP A 56 -13.48 8.10 -7.45
N ASP A 57 -12.86 7.78 -8.60
CA ASP A 57 -12.89 6.44 -9.19
C ASP A 57 -11.86 5.49 -8.54
N ILE A 58 -10.95 6.03 -7.72
CA ILE A 58 -9.87 5.27 -7.06
C ILE A 58 -10.19 5.19 -5.58
N ALA A 59 -10.41 3.97 -5.08
CA ALA A 59 -10.62 3.77 -3.65
C ALA A 59 -9.43 4.33 -2.85
N PRO A 60 -9.67 5.10 -1.77
CA PRO A 60 -8.59 5.67 -0.98
C PRO A 60 -7.72 4.54 -0.41
N PRO A 61 -6.38 4.72 -0.41
CA PRO A 61 -5.44 3.69 0.05
C PRO A 61 -5.58 3.38 1.54
N PHE A 62 -6.21 4.27 2.30
CA PHE A 62 -6.46 4.14 3.72
C PHE A 62 -7.97 4.04 3.97
N VAL A 63 -8.36 3.04 4.76
CA VAL A 63 -9.72 2.93 5.28
C VAL A 63 -9.78 3.75 6.56
N GLU A 64 -10.61 4.80 6.58
CA GLU A 64 -10.93 5.51 7.82
C GLU A 64 -11.72 4.56 8.72
N MET A 65 -11.21 4.30 9.92
CA MET A 65 -11.88 3.47 10.92
C MET A 65 -12.44 4.37 12.01
N ASP A 66 -13.77 4.34 12.19
CA ASP A 66 -14.46 5.15 13.19
C ASP A 66 -14.13 4.76 14.64
N SER A 67 -13.51 3.59 14.85
CA SER A 67 -13.18 3.08 16.19
C SER A 67 -11.73 2.60 16.28
N PRO A 68 -11.00 2.95 17.34
CA PRO A 68 -9.66 2.42 17.57
C PRO A 68 -9.71 0.88 17.69
N ILE A 69 -8.87 0.19 16.92
CA ILE A 69 -8.74 -1.28 16.96
C ILE A 69 -8.25 -1.76 18.34
N ARG A 70 -7.52 -0.89 19.06
CA ARG A 70 -7.07 -1.17 20.42
C ARG A 70 -8.03 -0.53 21.41
N ILE A 71 -8.76 -1.37 22.12
CA ILE A 71 -9.39 -0.99 23.39
C ILE A 71 -8.23 -0.88 24.37
N ILE A 72 -7.73 0.34 24.56
CA ILE A 72 -6.89 0.64 25.73
C ILE A 72 -7.90 0.72 26.87
N SER A 73 -8.02 -0.33 27.68
CA SER A 73 -8.68 -0.15 28.96
C SER A 73 -7.81 0.78 29.79
N ASP A 74 -8.40 1.83 30.35
CA ASP A 74 -7.72 2.90 31.12
C ASP A 74 -7.01 2.39 32.40
N GLU A 75 -6.96 1.08 32.62
CA GLU A 75 -6.32 0.43 33.76
C GLU A 75 -4.79 0.34 33.66
N ASP A 76 -4.22 0.48 32.45
CA ASP A 76 -2.77 0.61 32.23
C ASP A 76 -2.34 2.05 31.90
N SER A 77 -3.01 3.03 32.51
CA SER A 77 -2.50 4.41 32.57
C SER A 77 -1.17 4.42 33.34
N VAL A 78 -0.07 4.38 32.59
CA VAL A 78 1.31 4.48 33.07
C VAL A 78 1.58 5.89 33.63
N THR A 79 0.93 6.23 34.74
CA THR A 79 1.11 7.48 35.48
C THR A 79 0.76 7.27 36.95
N SER A 80 1.56 6.49 37.66
CA SER A 80 1.71 6.62 39.11
C SER A 80 3.05 6.03 39.52
N THR A 81 4.11 6.81 39.33
CA THR A 81 5.36 6.64 40.06
C THR A 81 5.11 6.99 41.53
N THR A 82 4.50 6.08 42.28
CA THR A 82 4.65 6.04 43.72
C THR A 82 6.08 5.59 44.00
N ILE A 83 6.97 6.56 44.21
CA ILE A 83 8.33 6.33 44.67
C ILE A 83 8.20 5.67 46.05
N HIS A 84 8.24 4.33 46.09
CA HIS A 84 8.34 3.60 47.33
C HIS A 84 9.78 3.68 47.78
N ASP A 85 10.02 4.47 48.82
CA ASP A 85 11.35 4.66 49.39
C ASP A 85 11.79 3.44 50.24
N SER A 86 11.63 2.23 49.70
CA SER A 86 12.10 1.01 50.35
C SER A 86 13.54 0.74 49.96
N THR A 87 14.38 0.56 50.97
CA THR A 87 15.80 0.16 50.87
C THR A 87 15.96 -1.32 50.51
N THR A 88 14.87 -2.05 50.33
CA THR A 88 14.86 -3.51 50.18
C THR A 88 13.90 -3.91 49.06
N CYS A 89 14.33 -4.85 48.21
CA CYS A 89 13.56 -5.35 47.07
C CYS A 89 12.41 -6.25 47.56
N THR A 90 11.19 -5.98 47.09
CA THR A 90 9.97 -6.72 47.45
C THR A 90 9.92 -8.17 46.95
N LYS A 91 10.81 -8.54 46.03
CA LYS A 91 10.83 -9.87 45.40
C LYS A 91 11.88 -10.81 45.99
N CYS A 92 13.04 -10.29 46.34
CA CYS A 92 14.17 -11.11 46.79
C CYS A 92 14.77 -10.65 48.13
N ASP A 93 14.12 -9.70 48.80
CA ASP A 93 14.50 -9.15 50.11
C ASP A 93 15.96 -8.67 50.20
N THR A 94 16.57 -8.35 49.06
CA THR A 94 17.95 -7.88 48.98
C THR A 94 17.96 -6.36 49.03
N GLU A 95 18.98 -5.78 49.67
CA GLU A 95 19.16 -4.33 49.75
C GLU A 95 19.30 -3.74 48.33
N MET A 96 18.49 -2.73 48.02
CA MET A 96 18.53 -2.02 46.74
C MET A 96 19.49 -0.84 46.83
N THR A 97 20.31 -0.67 45.80
CA THR A 97 21.18 0.50 45.66
C THR A 97 20.36 1.72 45.23
N GLU A 98 20.48 2.84 45.94
CA GLU A 98 19.67 4.07 45.75
C GLU A 98 19.75 4.66 44.33
N ASP A 99 20.83 4.40 43.61
CA ASP A 99 21.08 4.94 42.26
C ASP A 99 20.55 4.05 41.12
N LEU A 100 19.95 2.89 41.41
CA LEU A 100 19.45 1.95 40.40
C LEU A 100 17.93 1.78 40.48
N GLU A 101 17.25 1.99 39.35
CA GLU A 101 15.80 1.78 39.21
C GLU A 101 15.40 0.29 39.15
N PHE A 102 16.38 -0.63 39.28
CA PHE A 102 16.17 -2.07 39.26
C PHE A 102 17.03 -2.79 40.29
N CYS A 103 16.55 -3.93 40.78
CA CYS A 103 17.26 -4.76 41.74
C CYS A 103 18.41 -5.51 41.03
N PRO A 104 19.67 -5.32 41.45
CA PRO A 104 20.81 -5.99 40.81
C PRO A 104 20.84 -7.51 41.06
N ALA A 105 20.10 -8.02 42.05
CA ALA A 105 20.09 -9.44 42.39
C ALA A 105 19.04 -10.25 41.60
N CYS A 106 17.87 -9.67 41.31
CA CYS A 106 16.76 -10.39 40.66
C CYS A 106 16.22 -9.73 39.39
N GLY A 107 16.67 -8.52 39.07
CA GLY A 107 16.25 -7.77 37.87
C GLY A 107 14.85 -7.17 37.94
N GLU A 108 14.19 -7.21 39.11
CA GLU A 108 12.89 -6.57 39.30
C GLU A 108 13.05 -5.05 39.41
N TYR A 109 12.19 -4.30 38.72
CA TYR A 109 12.19 -2.84 38.79
C TYR A 109 11.53 -2.34 40.09
N ARG A 110 11.94 -1.16 40.55
CA ARG A 110 11.40 -0.53 41.76
C ARG A 110 9.97 -0.03 41.55
#